data_AF-A0A1V1TFD4-F1
#
_entry.id   AF-A0A1V1TFD4-F1
#
_cell.length_a   1.000
_cell.length_b   1.000
_cell.length_c   1.000
_cell.angle_alpha   90.00
_cell.angle_beta   90.00
_cell.angle_gamma   90.00
#
_symmetry.space_group_name_H-M   'P 1'
#
loop_
_entity.id
_entity.type
_entity.pdbx_description
1 polymer ?
#
loop_
_entity_poly.entity_id
_entity_poly.type
_entity_poly.pdbx_seq_one_letter_code
_entity_poly.pdbx_strand_id
1 'polypeptide(L)'
;MKYTFTLAALLPAAAVLAAPAPMPTPPGIPSSTAARTALAALTVSTNADDGGYERDLFPTWITIEGTCNTREYVLKRDGTGVTVGSDCYPTSGTWTSPYDGGKWTAPADVDIDHMVPLKNAWIVRIPLFPYLIAKTFPASSLPPPIK
;
A
#
# COMPACT_ATOMS: atom_id res chain seq x y z
N MET A 1 -50.53 -18.45 42.45
CA MET A 1 -49.14 -17.97 42.27
C MET A 1 -49.18 -16.76 41.35
N LYS A 2 -48.78 -15.59 41.84
CA LYS A 2 -48.80 -14.31 41.10
C LYS A 2 -47.43 -14.12 40.45
N TYR A 3 -47.35 -14.00 39.13
CA TYR A 3 -46.12 -13.69 38.40
C TYR A 3 -46.15 -12.23 37.95
N THR A 4 -45.26 -11.44 38.52
CA THR A 4 -45.11 -10.01 38.24
C THR A 4 -44.12 -9.85 37.08
N PHE A 5 -44.56 -9.24 35.97
CA PHE A 5 -43.70 -8.90 34.84
C PHE A 5 -43.06 -7.53 35.06
N THR A 6 -41.73 -7.46 35.08
CA THR A 6 -40.96 -6.21 35.06
C THR A 6 -40.63 -5.83 33.61
N LEU A 7 -41.16 -4.69 33.16
CA LEU A 7 -40.82 -4.05 31.88
C LEU A 7 -39.45 -3.36 32.01
N ALA A 8 -38.46 -3.82 31.27
CA ALA A 8 -37.19 -3.11 31.09
C ALA A 8 -37.38 -1.99 30.05
N ALA A 9 -37.19 -0.73 30.46
CA ALA A 9 -37.26 0.41 29.57
C ALA A 9 -36.03 0.45 28.65
N LEU A 10 -36.26 0.39 27.33
CA LEU A 10 -35.23 0.61 26.31
C LEU A 10 -34.90 2.12 26.23
N LEU A 11 -33.64 2.47 26.54
CA LEU A 11 -33.05 3.77 26.25
C LEU A 11 -32.72 3.87 24.75
N PRO A 12 -33.09 4.96 24.06
CA PRO A 12 -32.68 5.18 22.68
C PRO A 12 -31.20 5.56 22.63
N ALA A 13 -30.39 4.76 21.93
CA ALA A 13 -29.01 5.11 21.61
C ALA A 13 -29.00 6.24 20.57
N ALA A 14 -28.57 7.43 20.98
CA ALA A 14 -28.34 8.53 20.04
C ALA A 14 -27.15 8.19 19.14
N ALA A 15 -27.41 8.00 17.84
CA ALA A 15 -26.37 7.84 16.83
C ALA A 15 -25.64 9.17 16.65
N VAL A 16 -24.42 9.25 17.15
CA VAL A 16 -23.54 10.40 16.90
C VAL A 16 -22.99 10.26 15.49
N LEU A 17 -23.48 11.09 14.56
CA LEU A 17 -22.87 11.23 13.23
C LEU A 17 -21.49 11.84 13.40
N ALA A 18 -20.44 11.04 13.25
CA ALA A 18 -19.08 11.56 13.16
C ALA A 18 -18.94 12.35 11.85
N ALA A 19 -18.93 13.67 11.94
CA ALA A 19 -18.53 14.52 10.81
C ALA A 19 -17.06 14.23 10.47
N PRO A 20 -16.67 14.18 9.18
CA PRO A 20 -15.27 14.01 8.81
C PRO A 20 -14.46 15.17 9.37
N ALA A 21 -13.49 14.87 10.23
CA ALA A 21 -12.57 15.87 10.73
C ALA A 21 -11.76 16.43 9.54
N PRO A 22 -11.65 17.77 9.39
CA PRO A 22 -10.78 18.34 8.37
C PRO A 22 -9.35 17.85 8.60
N MET A 23 -8.77 17.19 7.59
CA MET A 23 -7.37 16.79 7.67
C MET A 23 -6.51 18.06 7.82
N PRO A 24 -5.55 18.08 8.76
CA PRO A 24 -4.67 19.23 8.92
C PRO A 24 -3.90 19.45 7.62
N THR A 25 -4.13 20.60 6.97
CA THR A 25 -3.31 21.03 5.84
C THR A 25 -1.91 21.35 6.36
N PRO A 26 -0.85 20.77 5.76
CA PRO A 26 0.52 21.15 6.07
C PRO A 26 0.67 22.67 6.02
N PRO A 27 1.33 23.32 7.00
CA PRO A 27 1.62 24.74 6.91
C PRO A 27 2.59 25.00 5.75
N GLY A 28 2.46 26.14 5.08
CA GLY A 28 3.40 26.59 4.05
C GLY A 28 3.15 26.03 2.63
N ILE A 29 1.96 25.52 2.33
CA ILE A 29 1.63 25.16 0.93
C ILE A 29 1.57 26.44 0.08
N PRO A 30 2.36 26.55 -1.00
CA PRO A 30 2.33 27.72 -1.87
C PRO A 30 0.99 27.82 -2.60
N SER A 31 0.61 29.05 -2.98
CA SER A 31 -0.50 29.24 -3.91
C SER A 31 -0.18 28.55 -5.26
N SER A 32 -1.21 28.19 -6.01
CA SER A 32 -1.03 27.54 -7.31
C SER A 32 -0.21 28.40 -8.30
N THR A 33 -0.33 29.73 -8.22
CA THR A 33 0.50 30.68 -8.97
C THR A 33 1.95 30.65 -8.51
N ALA A 34 2.19 30.70 -7.19
CA ALA A 34 3.56 30.64 -6.65
C ALA A 34 4.25 29.31 -6.99
N ALA A 35 3.53 28.19 -6.91
CA ALA A 35 4.04 26.87 -7.29
C ALA A 35 4.41 26.80 -8.78
N ARG A 36 3.57 27.36 -9.67
CA ARG A 36 3.85 27.43 -11.11
C ARG A 36 5.07 28.29 -11.43
N THR A 37 5.21 29.44 -10.78
CA THR A 37 6.39 30.30 -10.91
C THR A 37 7.67 29.57 -10.48
N ALA A 38 7.61 28.88 -9.33
CA ALA A 38 8.75 28.10 -8.84
C ALA A 38 9.12 26.95 -9.80
N LEU A 39 8.12 26.21 -10.31
CA LEU A 39 8.32 25.14 -11.29
C LEU A 39 8.95 25.67 -12.58
N ALA A 40 8.47 26.81 -13.10
CA ALA A 40 9.01 27.42 -14.32
C ALA A 40 10.45 27.94 -14.15
N ALA A 41 10.87 28.22 -12.91
CA ALA A 41 12.23 28.66 -12.59
C ALA A 41 13.22 27.50 -12.42
N LEU A 42 12.76 26.23 -12.39
CA LEU A 42 13.66 25.08 -12.29
C LEU A 42 14.46 24.91 -13.58
N THR A 43 15.78 24.84 -13.45
CA THR A 43 16.66 24.46 -14.55
C THR A 43 16.53 22.96 -14.82
N VAL A 44 16.15 22.59 -16.05
CA VAL A 44 16.11 21.19 -16.48
C VAL A 44 17.55 20.69 -16.62
N SER A 45 17.92 19.65 -15.88
CA SER A 45 19.20 18.96 -16.07
C SER A 45 19.07 17.86 -17.12
N THR A 46 20.21 17.42 -17.65
CA THR A 46 20.29 16.15 -18.37
C THR A 46 19.90 15.00 -17.45
N ASN A 47 19.48 13.88 -18.05
CA ASN A 47 19.23 12.65 -17.31
C ASN A 47 20.51 12.23 -16.55
N ALA A 48 20.35 11.80 -15.30
CA ALA A 48 21.46 11.44 -14.41
C ALA A 48 21.83 9.95 -14.48
N ASP A 49 21.26 9.19 -15.41
CA ASP A 49 21.60 7.79 -15.66
C ASP A 49 23.04 7.68 -16.17
N ASP A 50 23.92 7.19 -15.29
CA ASP A 50 25.32 6.95 -15.56
C ASP A 50 25.59 5.54 -16.10
N GLY A 51 24.54 4.73 -16.31
CA GLY A 51 24.65 3.34 -16.74
C GLY A 51 25.09 2.38 -15.63
N GLY A 52 25.24 2.85 -14.39
CA GLY A 52 25.68 2.03 -13.25
C GLY A 52 24.61 1.14 -12.63
N TYR A 53 23.37 1.16 -13.14
CA TYR A 53 22.30 0.32 -12.63
C TYR A 53 22.52 -1.14 -12.99
N GLU A 54 22.68 -1.99 -11.96
CA GLU A 54 22.73 -3.45 -12.10
C GLU A 54 21.56 -4.07 -11.33
N ARG A 55 20.71 -4.85 -12.02
CA ARG A 55 19.53 -5.48 -11.42
C ARG A 55 19.88 -6.43 -10.29
N ASP A 56 20.99 -7.13 -10.41
CA ASP A 56 21.43 -8.16 -9.47
C ASP A 56 21.85 -7.59 -8.11
N LEU A 57 22.11 -6.28 -8.03
CA LEU A 57 22.36 -5.58 -6.76
C LEU A 57 21.08 -5.38 -5.91
N PHE A 58 19.92 -5.76 -6.45
CA PHE A 58 18.62 -5.66 -5.78
C PHE A 58 18.06 -7.07 -5.53
N PRO A 59 18.58 -7.79 -4.51
CA PRO A 59 18.06 -9.11 -4.16
C PRO A 59 16.59 -9.01 -3.81
N THR A 60 15.80 -9.96 -4.30
CA THR A 60 14.35 -10.02 -4.07
C THR A 60 14.00 -11.13 -3.08
N TRP A 61 12.84 -10.99 -2.42
CA TRP A 61 12.27 -12.00 -1.51
C TRP A 61 13.22 -12.50 -0.42
N ILE A 62 13.99 -11.60 0.20
CA ILE A 62 14.79 -11.95 1.38
C ILE A 62 13.88 -12.24 2.57
N THR A 63 14.37 -13.05 3.51
CA THR A 63 13.71 -13.26 4.81
C THR A 63 13.72 -11.96 5.61
N ILE A 64 12.53 -11.50 6.00
CA ILE A 64 12.36 -10.31 6.85
C ILE A 64 12.24 -10.73 8.32
N GLU A 65 11.42 -11.73 8.60
CA GLU A 65 11.13 -12.18 9.96
C GLU A 65 10.70 -13.65 9.96
N GLY A 66 11.37 -14.49 10.77
CA GLY A 66 11.00 -15.90 10.90
C GLY A 66 10.99 -16.64 9.55
N THR A 67 9.83 -17.22 9.20
CA THR A 67 9.59 -17.89 7.91
C THR A 67 9.05 -16.95 6.82
N CYS A 68 8.78 -15.68 7.15
CA CYS A 68 8.25 -14.70 6.21
C CYS A 68 9.39 -14.10 5.37
N ASN A 69 9.35 -14.39 4.06
CA ASN A 69 10.12 -13.58 3.12
C ASN A 69 9.40 -12.24 2.86
N THR A 70 10.03 -11.36 2.08
CA THR A 70 9.52 -10.01 1.79
C THR A 70 8.08 -10.03 1.25
N ARG A 71 7.70 -11.03 0.45
CA ARG A 71 6.34 -11.17 -0.11
C ARG A 71 5.33 -11.42 0.99
N GLU A 72 5.51 -12.50 1.73
CA GLU A 72 4.58 -12.92 2.77
C GLU A 72 4.49 -11.87 3.87
N TYR A 73 5.61 -11.22 4.20
CA TYR A 73 5.63 -10.10 5.13
C TYR A 73 4.73 -8.95 4.66
N VAL A 74 4.87 -8.52 3.40
CA VAL A 74 4.06 -7.43 2.84
C VAL A 74 2.58 -7.83 2.73
N LEU A 75 2.27 -9.05 2.28
CA LEU A 75 0.88 -9.52 2.19
C LEU A 75 0.21 -9.57 3.57
N LYS A 76 0.94 -10.02 4.60
CA LYS A 76 0.46 -10.01 5.98
C LYS A 76 0.25 -8.59 6.53
N ARG A 77 1.13 -7.66 6.17
CA ARG A 77 1.08 -6.25 6.62
C ARG A 77 -0.06 -5.47 5.97
N ASP A 78 -0.23 -5.61 4.65
CA ASP A 78 -1.11 -4.74 3.86
C ASP A 78 -2.50 -5.32 3.62
N GLY A 79 -2.70 -6.61 3.90
CA GLY A 79 -4.01 -7.23 3.83
C GLY A 79 -4.87 -6.98 5.06
N THR A 80 -6.18 -7.00 4.89
CA THR A 80 -7.15 -6.95 5.99
C THR A 80 -7.61 -8.36 6.36
N GLY A 81 -7.66 -8.67 7.66
CA GLY A 81 -8.14 -9.98 8.15
C GLY A 81 -7.24 -11.15 7.71
N VAL A 82 -5.94 -10.90 7.59
CA VAL A 82 -4.99 -11.90 7.09
C VAL A 82 -4.70 -12.95 8.17
N THR A 83 -4.84 -14.21 7.81
CA THR A 83 -4.30 -15.35 8.57
C THR A 83 -3.18 -15.97 7.75
N VAL A 84 -2.13 -16.46 8.41
CA VAL A 84 -0.98 -17.09 7.76
C VAL A 84 -0.76 -18.51 8.27
N GLY A 85 -0.21 -19.38 7.41
CA GLY A 85 0.27 -20.71 7.77
C GLY A 85 1.60 -20.66 8.54
N SER A 86 2.12 -21.84 8.89
CA SER A 86 3.43 -21.98 9.55
C SER A 86 4.60 -21.53 8.68
N ASP A 87 4.43 -21.58 7.37
CA ASP A 87 5.36 -21.08 6.34
C ASP A 87 5.19 -19.57 6.07
N CYS A 88 4.35 -18.88 6.84
CA CYS A 88 3.96 -17.49 6.66
C CYS A 88 3.14 -17.19 5.38
N TYR A 89 2.78 -18.21 4.58
CA TYR A 89 1.92 -18.00 3.44
C TYR A 89 0.50 -17.60 3.89
N PRO A 90 -0.10 -16.52 3.36
CA PRO A 90 -1.47 -16.15 3.70
C PRO A 90 -2.45 -17.26 3.32
N THR A 91 -3.32 -17.65 4.26
CA THR A 91 -4.38 -18.64 4.04
C THR A 91 -5.76 -17.99 3.93
N SER A 92 -5.90 -16.75 4.42
CA SER A 92 -7.08 -15.91 4.26
C SER A 92 -6.67 -14.44 4.24
N GLY A 93 -7.54 -13.58 3.71
CA GLY A 93 -7.37 -12.13 3.78
C GLY A 93 -8.16 -11.42 2.70
N THR A 94 -8.08 -10.10 2.70
CA THR A 94 -8.55 -9.26 1.60
C THR A 94 -7.53 -8.17 1.33
N TRP A 95 -7.15 -8.02 0.06
CA TRP A 95 -6.23 -6.98 -0.41
C TRP A 95 -6.99 -6.05 -1.34
N THR A 96 -6.86 -4.74 -1.11
CA THR A 96 -7.46 -3.71 -1.96
C THR A 96 -6.34 -3.01 -2.71
N SER A 97 -6.43 -2.95 -4.03
CA SER A 97 -5.44 -2.28 -4.87
C SER A 97 -5.51 -0.77 -4.69
N PRO A 98 -4.37 -0.09 -4.44
CA PRO A 98 -4.33 1.37 -4.38
C PRO A 98 -4.45 2.02 -5.77
N TYR A 99 -4.29 1.25 -6.85
CA TYR A 99 -4.24 1.78 -8.21
C TYR A 99 -5.63 1.92 -8.84
N ASP A 100 -6.54 1.01 -8.51
CA ASP A 100 -7.87 0.92 -9.14
C ASP A 100 -9.00 0.59 -8.14
N GLY A 101 -8.68 0.37 -6.87
CA GLY A 101 -9.66 0.05 -5.82
C GLY A 101 -10.24 -1.36 -5.89
N GLY A 102 -9.77 -2.22 -6.80
CA GLY A 102 -10.25 -3.60 -6.88
C GLY A 102 -9.91 -4.39 -5.61
N LYS A 103 -10.63 -5.51 -5.37
CA LYS A 103 -10.47 -6.35 -4.16
C LYS A 103 -10.25 -7.81 -4.51
N TRP A 104 -9.29 -8.43 -3.84
CA TRP A 104 -8.92 -9.83 -4.01
C TRP A 104 -8.83 -10.54 -2.67
N THR A 105 -9.17 -11.82 -2.66
CA THR A 105 -9.12 -12.69 -1.48
C THR A 105 -8.18 -13.88 -1.65
N ALA A 106 -7.81 -14.20 -2.89
CA ALA A 106 -6.81 -15.22 -3.19
C ALA A 106 -5.40 -14.59 -3.16
N PRO A 107 -4.51 -15.01 -2.26
CA PRO A 107 -3.17 -14.44 -2.12
C PRO A 107 -2.28 -14.64 -3.37
N ALA A 108 -2.58 -15.65 -4.19
CA ALA A 108 -1.87 -15.94 -5.42
C ALA A 108 -2.18 -14.92 -6.54
N ASP A 109 -3.30 -14.19 -6.45
CA ASP A 109 -3.69 -13.15 -7.41
C ASP A 109 -3.12 -11.77 -7.02
N VAL A 110 -2.33 -11.72 -5.96
CA VAL A 110 -1.72 -10.50 -5.41
C VAL A 110 -0.19 -10.56 -5.65
N ASP A 111 0.29 -9.59 -6.40
CA ASP A 111 1.71 -9.28 -6.60
C ASP A 111 2.17 -8.17 -5.65
N ILE A 112 3.48 -8.03 -5.47
CA ILE A 112 4.05 -6.87 -4.77
C ILE A 112 4.84 -6.05 -5.78
N ASP A 113 4.47 -4.79 -5.91
CA ASP A 113 5.02 -3.90 -6.92
C ASP A 113 5.87 -2.80 -6.30
N HIS A 114 6.84 -2.32 -7.07
CA HIS A 114 7.61 -1.13 -6.71
C HIS A 114 6.94 0.09 -7.33
N MET A 115 6.39 0.99 -6.49
CA MET A 115 5.75 2.23 -6.98
C MET A 115 6.70 3.07 -7.84
N VAL A 116 7.99 3.08 -7.46
CA VAL A 116 9.06 3.69 -8.24
C VAL A 116 9.90 2.56 -8.81
N PRO A 117 10.07 2.48 -10.15
CA PRO A 117 10.92 1.45 -10.75
C PRO A 117 12.33 1.47 -10.15
N LEU A 118 12.88 0.28 -9.89
CA LEU A 118 14.20 0.12 -9.24
C LEU A 118 15.31 0.94 -9.91
N LYS A 119 15.35 0.95 -11.26
CA LYS A 119 16.32 1.77 -12.01
C LYS A 119 16.14 3.26 -11.74
N ASN A 120 14.91 3.74 -11.66
CA ASN A 120 14.66 5.15 -11.37
C ASN A 120 15.09 5.48 -9.93
N ALA A 121 14.76 4.62 -8.96
CA ALA A 121 15.19 4.78 -7.57
C ALA A 121 16.72 4.85 -7.44
N TRP A 122 17.46 4.05 -8.21
CA TRP A 122 18.92 4.12 -8.32
C TRP A 122 19.40 5.48 -8.84
N ILE A 123 18.88 5.91 -10.00
CA ILE A 123 19.29 7.17 -10.66
C ILE A 123 19.03 8.38 -9.75
N VAL A 124 17.86 8.45 -9.13
CA VAL A 124 17.47 9.58 -8.29
C VAL A 124 17.93 9.46 -6.83
N ARG A 125 18.76 8.45 -6.51
CA ARG A 125 19.34 8.17 -5.19
C ARG A 125 18.33 8.28 -4.04
N ILE A 126 17.14 7.72 -4.26
CA ILE A 126 16.14 7.63 -3.20
C ILE A 126 16.58 6.53 -2.22
N PRO A 127 16.66 6.81 -0.90
CA PRO A 127 16.84 5.73 0.07
C PRO A 127 15.66 4.77 -0.08
N LEU A 128 15.95 3.51 -0.40
CA LEU A 128 14.97 2.43 -0.58
C LEU A 128 14.22 2.18 0.74
N PHE A 129 13.27 3.03 1.09
CA PHE A 129 12.28 2.82 2.14
C PHE A 129 10.91 2.55 1.48
N PRO A 130 10.04 1.74 2.12
CA PRO A 130 9.39 0.61 1.48
C PRO A 130 8.12 1.00 0.75
N TYR A 131 8.24 1.43 -0.51
CA TYR A 131 7.09 1.49 -1.42
C TYR A 131 6.91 0.17 -2.17
N LEU A 132 6.95 -0.93 -1.42
CA LEU A 132 6.42 -2.21 -1.86
C LEU A 132 4.95 -2.19 -1.46
N ILE A 133 4.07 -2.16 -2.47
CA ILE A 133 2.63 -2.25 -2.26
C ILE A 133 2.12 -3.54 -2.87
N ALA A 134 1.26 -4.23 -2.13
CA ALA A 134 0.44 -5.30 -2.67
C ALA A 134 -0.43 -4.75 -3.81
N LYS A 135 -0.10 -5.15 -5.03
CA LYS A 135 -0.86 -4.90 -6.24
C LYS A 135 -1.57 -6.17 -6.63
N THR A 136 -2.70 -6.01 -7.27
CA THR A 136 -3.44 -7.12 -7.84
C THR A 136 -3.58 -6.89 -9.33
N PHE A 137 -3.52 -7.97 -10.09
CA PHE A 137 -3.84 -7.96 -11.50
C PHE A 137 -4.96 -8.96 -11.74
N PRO A 138 -5.94 -8.69 -12.61
CA PRO A 138 -6.71 -9.77 -13.19
C PRO A 138 -5.73 -10.70 -13.92
N ALA A 139 -5.83 -12.02 -13.71
CA ALA A 139 -4.93 -13.02 -14.32
C ALA A 139 -4.81 -12.89 -15.85
N SER A 140 -5.78 -12.25 -16.51
CA SER A 140 -5.80 -11.96 -17.93
C SER A 140 -4.97 -10.75 -18.39
N SER A 141 -4.43 -9.94 -17.48
CA SER A 141 -3.66 -8.72 -17.82
C SER A 141 -2.17 -8.81 -17.52
N LEU A 142 -1.65 -9.96 -17.08
CA LEU A 142 -0.22 -10.12 -16.86
C LEU A 142 0.50 -10.08 -18.22
N PRO A 143 1.39 -9.10 -18.48
CA PRO A 143 2.28 -9.19 -19.63
C PRO A 143 3.16 -10.44 -19.49
N PRO A 144 3.59 -11.06 -20.61
CA PRO A 144 4.47 -12.22 -20.55
C PRO A 144 5.73 -11.86 -19.74
N PRO A 145 6.29 -12.82 -18.98
CA PRO A 145 7.46 -12.57 -18.15
C PRO A 145 8.59 -12.00 -19.00
N ILE A 146 9.04 -10.81 -18.62
CA ILE A 146 10.20 -10.17 -19.24
C ILE A 146 11.40 -11.00 -18.81
N LYS A 147 12.01 -11.70 -19.77
CA LYS A 147 13.28 -12.41 -19.58
C LYS A 147 14.43 -11.43 -19.39
#